data_AF-A0A6J2RJB1-F1
#
_entry.id   AF-A0A6J2RJB1-F1
#
_cell.length_a   1.000
_cell.length_b   1.000
_cell.length_c   1.000
_cell.angle_alpha   90.00
_cell.angle_beta   90.00
_cell.angle_gamma   90.00
#
_symmetry.space_group_name_H-M   'P 1'
#
loop_
_entity.id
_entity.type
_entity.pdbx_description
1 polymer ?
#
loop_
_entity_poly.entity_id
_entity_poly.type
_entity_poly.pdbx_seq_one_letter_code
_entity_poly.pdbx_strand_id
1 'polypeptide(L)'
;MESFPLITAVLLCRLSWISVSVTQTVEVQPGGEVTLLCTNISSHPTQTDWFRQINRTKPSCISSIHRADTEVSFCDGFQNGKFNMSSNTTTVFLKIKEVDSSDSGLYFCGFYIDKHTVMVGAVYVNVQGNDEYVGEVDLKTKVVIVLAARIKNLQRDVNEKLNTERSKNVGSDDLNCAELRFLHKTIRSRRPTSERQLETHVVYAASR
;
A
#
# COMPACT_ATOMS: atom_id res chain seq x y z
N MET A 1 10.78 7.11 -28.62
CA MET A 1 9.74 6.97 -27.59
C MET A 1 9.67 5.49 -27.22
N GLU A 2 10.75 4.91 -26.69
CA GLU A 2 10.93 3.43 -26.66
C GLU A 2 11.42 2.86 -25.31
N SER A 3 11.41 3.66 -24.24
CA SER A 3 11.94 3.25 -22.92
C SER A 3 10.87 2.71 -21.96
N PHE A 4 9.59 2.92 -22.24
CA PHE A 4 8.47 2.53 -21.39
C PHE A 4 8.32 1.00 -21.15
N PRO A 5 8.48 0.11 -22.15
CA PRO A 5 8.29 -1.33 -21.90
C PRO A 5 9.43 -1.93 -21.06
N LEU A 6 10.65 -1.40 -21.21
CA LEU A 6 11.85 -1.87 -20.52
C LEU A 6 11.83 -1.55 -19.01
N ILE A 7 11.40 -0.33 -18.66
CA ILE A 7 11.23 0.09 -17.26
C ILE A 7 10.14 -0.75 -16.57
N THR A 8 9.05 -1.03 -17.29
CA THR A 8 7.93 -1.82 -16.76
C THR A 8 8.34 -3.28 -16.53
N ALA A 9 9.10 -3.87 -17.45
CA ALA A 9 9.64 -5.23 -17.31
C ALA A 9 10.63 -5.35 -16.14
N VAL A 10 11.51 -4.36 -15.94
CA VAL A 10 12.44 -4.33 -14.81
C VAL A 10 11.70 -4.21 -13.49
N LEU A 11 10.66 -3.37 -13.40
CA LEU A 11 9.84 -3.23 -12.19
C LEU A 11 9.09 -4.54 -11.86
N LEU A 12 8.54 -5.23 -12.86
CA LEU A 12 7.88 -6.52 -12.66
C LEU A 12 8.85 -7.61 -12.20
N CYS A 13 10.09 -7.64 -12.73
CA CYS A 13 11.14 -8.56 -12.27
C CYS A 13 11.61 -8.27 -10.84
N ARG A 14 11.49 -7.03 -10.36
CA ARG A 14 11.81 -6.68 -8.96
C ARG A 14 10.70 -7.09 -8.00
N LEU A 15 9.44 -7.05 -8.45
CA LEU A 15 8.27 -7.44 -7.65
C LEU A 15 8.12 -8.96 -7.55
N SER A 16 8.59 -9.72 -8.54
CA SER A 16 8.59 -11.20 -8.50
C SER A 16 9.50 -11.81 -7.44
N TRP A 17 10.34 -11.01 -6.77
CA TRP A 17 11.23 -11.47 -5.70
C TRP A 17 10.64 -11.28 -4.29
N ILE A 18 9.50 -10.59 -4.17
CA ILE A 18 8.83 -10.38 -2.89
C ILE A 18 8.00 -11.63 -2.59
N SER A 19 8.61 -12.62 -1.93
CA SER A 19 7.87 -13.71 -1.31
C SER A 19 7.10 -13.17 -0.11
N VAL A 20 5.82 -12.83 -0.31
CA VAL A 20 4.89 -12.52 0.78
C VAL A 20 4.62 -13.84 1.51
N SER A 21 5.28 -14.02 2.65
CA SER A 21 4.91 -15.09 3.58
C SER A 21 3.58 -14.72 4.20
N VAL A 22 2.53 -15.49 3.94
CA VAL A 22 1.21 -15.29 4.55
C VAL A 22 1.31 -15.67 6.02
N THR A 23 1.55 -14.70 6.88
CA THR A 23 1.39 -14.86 8.33
C THR A 23 -0.10 -14.79 8.65
N GLN A 24 -0.63 -15.82 9.31
CA GLN A 24 -2.01 -15.79 9.78
C GLN A 24 -2.13 -14.72 10.88
N THR A 25 -3.10 -13.82 10.76
CA THR A 25 -3.40 -12.82 11.80
C THR A 25 -4.68 -13.19 12.51
N VAL A 26 -4.69 -13.11 13.84
CA VAL A 26 -5.87 -13.30 14.67
C VAL A 26 -6.12 -12.01 15.44
N GLU A 27 -7.33 -11.47 15.28
CA GLU A 27 -7.81 -10.28 15.96
C GLU A 27 -8.50 -10.65 17.27
N VAL A 28 -8.17 -9.97 18.36
CA VAL A 28 -8.80 -10.19 19.67
C VAL A 28 -9.05 -8.84 20.35
N GLN A 29 -10.17 -8.74 21.08
CA GLN A 29 -10.48 -7.55 21.87
C GLN A 29 -9.67 -7.54 23.17
N PRO A 30 -9.34 -6.35 23.73
CA PRO A 30 -8.76 -6.23 25.05
C PRO A 30 -9.61 -6.94 26.12
N GLY A 31 -8.97 -7.64 27.05
CA GLY A 31 -9.61 -8.48 28.06
C GLY A 31 -10.20 -9.80 27.52
N GLY A 32 -10.17 -10.01 26.20
CA GLY A 32 -10.65 -11.23 25.56
C GLY A 32 -9.73 -12.44 25.78
N GLU A 33 -10.03 -13.52 25.08
CA GLU A 33 -9.18 -14.72 25.03
C GLU A 33 -8.98 -15.19 23.58
N VAL A 34 -7.81 -15.75 23.30
CA VAL A 34 -7.49 -16.35 22.01
C VAL A 34 -6.83 -17.71 22.23
N THR A 35 -7.15 -18.68 21.37
CA THR A 35 -6.48 -19.98 21.36
C THR A 35 -5.77 -20.17 20.03
N LEU A 36 -4.45 -20.31 20.10
CA LEU A 36 -3.58 -20.58 18.96
C LEU A 36 -3.41 -22.09 18.81
N LEU A 37 -3.33 -22.56 17.57
CA LEU A 37 -3.26 -23.96 17.23
C LEU A 37 -1.96 -24.25 16.47
N CYS A 38 -1.28 -25.32 16.87
CA CYS A 38 -0.14 -25.86 16.17
C CYS A 38 -0.46 -27.30 15.75
N THR A 39 -0.69 -27.51 14.45
CA THR A 39 -0.98 -28.83 13.87
C THR A 39 0.25 -29.38 13.16
N ASN A 40 0.19 -30.66 12.77
CA ASN A 40 1.28 -31.34 12.06
C ASN A 40 2.60 -31.34 12.85
N ILE A 41 2.48 -31.59 14.16
CA ILE A 41 3.61 -31.88 15.02
C ILE A 41 4.22 -33.20 14.56
N SER A 42 5.55 -33.32 14.69
CA SER A 42 6.33 -34.51 14.33
C SER A 42 5.58 -35.82 14.55
N SER A 43 5.73 -36.78 13.63
CA SER A 43 5.17 -38.13 13.73
C SER A 43 5.69 -38.92 14.95
N HIS A 44 6.73 -38.41 15.61
CA HIS A 44 7.29 -38.98 16.82
C HIS A 44 7.11 -38.03 18.01
N PRO A 45 6.90 -38.57 19.23
CA PRO A 45 6.79 -37.75 20.43
C PRO A 45 8.08 -36.94 20.60
N THR A 46 7.97 -35.63 20.43
CA THR A 46 9.07 -34.68 20.49
C THR A 46 8.64 -33.49 21.32
N GLN A 47 9.61 -32.89 22.01
CA GLN A 47 9.36 -31.65 22.73
C GLN A 47 8.83 -30.60 21.77
N THR A 48 7.66 -30.06 22.07
CA THR A 48 7.02 -28.98 21.35
C THR A 48 6.97 -27.76 22.25
N ASP A 49 7.38 -26.62 21.72
CA ASP A 49 7.50 -25.37 22.44
C ASP A 49 6.64 -24.30 21.78
N TRP A 50 6.03 -23.45 22.61
CA TRP A 50 5.49 -22.18 22.16
C TRP A 50 6.48 -21.05 22.45
N PHE A 51 6.71 -20.22 21.45
CA PHE A 51 7.51 -19.01 21.53
C PHE A 51 6.66 -17.80 21.20
N ARG A 52 7.04 -16.65 21.74
CA ARG A 52 6.54 -15.35 21.29
C ARG A 52 7.67 -14.41 20.94
N GLN A 53 7.38 -13.50 20.04
CA GLN A 53 8.21 -12.39 19.66
C GLN A 53 7.36 -11.11 19.69
N ILE A 54 7.54 -10.35 20.75
CA ILE A 54 6.85 -9.08 20.98
C ILE A 54 7.80 -7.92 20.65
N ASN A 55 7.31 -6.81 20.09
CA ASN A 55 8.09 -5.59 19.84
C ASN A 55 9.41 -5.80 19.06
N ARG A 56 9.44 -6.74 18.10
CA ARG A 56 10.63 -7.07 17.29
C ARG A 56 11.85 -7.52 18.10
N THR A 57 11.65 -8.01 19.30
CA THR A 57 12.70 -8.59 20.15
C THR A 57 13.12 -9.99 19.64
N LYS A 58 14.02 -10.67 20.35
CA LYS A 58 14.32 -12.08 20.06
C LYS A 58 13.15 -12.97 20.53
N PRO A 59 12.83 -14.06 19.83
CA PRO A 59 11.82 -15.00 20.31
C PRO A 59 12.15 -15.52 21.72
N SER A 60 11.17 -15.49 22.61
CA SER A 60 11.23 -16.03 23.97
C SER A 60 10.29 -17.21 24.12
N CYS A 61 10.75 -18.28 24.75
CA CYS A 61 9.88 -19.41 25.11
C CYS A 61 8.78 -18.98 26.09
N ILE A 62 7.57 -19.50 25.90
CA ILE A 62 6.44 -19.39 26.82
C ILE A 62 6.31 -20.67 27.64
N SER A 63 6.19 -21.80 26.95
CA SER A 63 5.89 -23.10 27.54
C SER A 63 6.29 -24.24 26.60
N SER A 64 6.45 -25.42 27.18
CA SER A 64 6.93 -26.63 26.53
C SER A 64 6.13 -27.86 26.97
N ILE A 65 5.98 -28.82 26.06
CA ILE A 65 5.42 -30.14 26.35
C ILE A 65 6.24 -31.22 25.62
N HIS A 66 6.63 -32.29 26.32
CA HIS A 66 7.45 -33.36 25.74
C HIS A 66 6.65 -34.39 24.95
N ARG A 67 5.45 -34.71 25.44
CA ARG A 67 4.47 -35.59 24.81
C ARG A 67 3.07 -35.09 25.11
N ALA A 68 2.09 -35.44 24.28
CA ALA A 68 0.72 -34.96 24.41
C ALA A 68 0.03 -35.32 25.75
N ASP A 69 0.60 -36.26 26.51
CA ASP A 69 0.14 -36.77 27.81
C ASP A 69 1.03 -36.36 29.00
N THR A 70 2.07 -35.56 28.77
CA THR A 70 2.99 -35.10 29.83
C THR A 70 2.59 -33.74 30.41
N GLU A 71 3.05 -33.48 31.63
CA GLU A 71 2.85 -32.19 32.29
C GLU A 71 3.51 -31.05 31.51
N VAL A 72 2.82 -29.91 31.44
CA VAL A 72 3.31 -28.70 30.78
C VAL A 72 4.40 -28.06 31.64
N SER A 73 5.53 -27.73 31.01
CA SER A 73 6.59 -26.93 31.61
C SER A 73 6.49 -25.49 31.15
N PHE A 74 6.63 -24.52 32.05
CA PHE A 74 6.65 -23.10 31.72
C PHE A 74 8.08 -22.56 31.73
N CYS A 75 8.39 -21.67 30.80
CA CYS A 75 9.69 -21.01 30.73
C CYS A 75 9.77 -19.83 31.72
N ASP A 76 10.99 -19.40 32.05
CA ASP A 76 11.22 -18.33 33.03
C ASP A 76 10.40 -17.07 32.72
N GLY A 77 9.71 -16.55 33.74
CA GLY A 77 8.82 -15.40 33.61
C GLY A 77 7.41 -15.74 33.09
N PHE A 78 7.12 -17.02 32.84
CA PHE A 78 5.79 -17.51 32.50
C PHE A 78 5.29 -18.51 33.54
N GLN A 79 3.98 -18.59 33.66
CA GLN A 79 3.29 -19.52 34.53
C GLN A 79 1.89 -19.79 33.99
N ASN A 80 1.28 -20.84 34.51
CA ASN A 80 -0.13 -21.14 34.28
C ASN A 80 -1.02 -19.96 34.73
N GLY A 81 -2.04 -19.63 33.95
CA GLY A 81 -2.92 -18.48 34.19
C GLY A 81 -3.20 -17.71 32.91
N LYS A 82 -2.36 -16.70 32.61
CA LYS A 82 -2.48 -15.89 31.38
C LYS A 82 -2.19 -16.72 30.14
N PHE A 83 -1.08 -17.47 30.15
CA PHE A 83 -0.69 -18.39 29.08
C PHE A 83 -0.92 -19.82 29.54
N ASN A 84 -1.78 -20.56 28.84
CA ASN A 84 -2.10 -21.94 29.16
C ASN A 84 -1.86 -22.81 27.93
N MET A 85 -0.90 -23.72 28.04
CA MET A 85 -0.64 -24.70 27.00
C MET A 85 -1.44 -25.98 27.26
N SER A 86 -1.91 -26.61 26.20
CA SER A 86 -2.51 -27.93 26.26
C SER A 86 -2.26 -28.68 24.95
N SER A 87 -2.57 -29.96 24.91
CA SER A 87 -2.37 -30.80 23.74
C SER A 87 -3.46 -31.85 23.61
N ASN A 88 -3.70 -32.27 22.37
CA ASN A 88 -4.36 -33.53 22.05
C ASN A 88 -3.44 -34.36 21.14
N THR A 89 -3.93 -35.47 20.58
CA THR A 89 -3.14 -36.42 19.79
C THR A 89 -2.36 -35.78 18.63
N THR A 90 -2.86 -34.70 18.01
CA THR A 90 -2.28 -34.13 16.78
C THR A 90 -1.97 -32.64 16.86
N THR A 91 -2.42 -31.97 17.91
CA THR A 91 -2.43 -30.51 18.00
C THR A 91 -1.97 -30.07 19.38
N VAL A 92 -1.12 -29.05 19.41
CA VAL A 92 -0.72 -28.33 20.60
C VAL A 92 -1.35 -26.96 20.57
N PHE A 93 -1.96 -26.58 21.68
CA PHE A 93 -2.74 -25.35 21.83
C PHE A 93 -2.03 -24.39 22.78
N LEU A 94 -2.13 -23.10 22.49
CA LEU A 94 -1.79 -22.05 23.45
C LEU A 94 -3.00 -21.14 23.62
N LYS A 95 -3.62 -21.19 24.80
CA LYS A 95 -4.68 -20.28 25.19
C LYS A 95 -4.10 -19.08 25.93
N ILE A 96 -4.35 -17.89 25.43
CA ILE A 96 -3.97 -16.60 26.03
C ILE A 96 -5.25 -15.96 26.56
N LYS A 97 -5.31 -15.70 27.86
CA LYS A 97 -6.45 -15.08 28.56
C LYS A 97 -6.17 -13.63 28.87
N GLU A 98 -7.24 -12.85 29.07
CA GLU A 98 -7.17 -11.44 29.51
C GLU A 98 -6.17 -10.64 28.66
N VAL A 99 -6.30 -10.76 27.34
CA VAL A 99 -5.31 -10.24 26.41
C VAL A 99 -5.26 -8.71 26.47
N ASP A 100 -4.06 -8.13 26.48
CA ASP A 100 -3.83 -6.68 26.47
C ASP A 100 -2.91 -6.26 25.30
N SER A 101 -2.74 -4.97 25.07
CA SER A 101 -1.95 -4.46 23.93
C SER A 101 -0.49 -4.97 23.92
N SER A 102 0.07 -5.33 25.07
CA SER A 102 1.43 -5.88 25.19
C SER A 102 1.55 -7.33 24.70
N ASP A 103 0.42 -8.04 24.55
CA ASP A 103 0.39 -9.39 24.00
C ASP A 103 0.38 -9.42 22.47
N SER A 104 0.22 -8.26 21.82
CA SER A 104 0.28 -8.17 20.35
C SER A 104 1.67 -8.53 19.84
N GLY A 105 1.75 -9.49 18.92
CA GLY A 105 3.02 -9.92 18.34
C GLY A 105 2.95 -11.27 17.66
N LEU A 106 4.12 -11.78 17.27
CA LEU A 106 4.24 -13.08 16.59
C LEU A 106 4.36 -14.19 17.61
N TYR A 107 3.57 -15.24 17.44
CA TYR A 107 3.61 -16.47 18.21
C TYR A 107 3.99 -17.61 17.28
N PHE A 108 4.97 -18.39 17.71
CA PHE A 108 5.50 -19.51 16.96
C PHE A 108 5.33 -20.79 17.75
N CYS A 109 5.01 -21.86 17.06
CA CYS A 109 5.18 -23.20 17.60
C CYS A 109 6.30 -23.92 16.85
N GLY A 110 7.07 -24.71 17.58
CA GLY A 110 8.11 -25.53 17.00
C GLY A 110 8.36 -26.79 17.80
N PHE A 111 8.97 -27.78 17.17
CA PHE A 111 9.37 -29.00 17.83
C PHE A 111 10.89 -29.16 17.79
N TYR A 112 11.42 -29.88 18.76
CA TYR A 112 12.84 -30.17 18.89
C TYR A 112 13.17 -31.51 18.22
N ILE A 113 14.04 -31.47 17.21
CA ILE A 113 14.55 -32.64 16.50
C ILE A 113 16.06 -32.49 16.30
N ASP A 114 16.84 -33.55 16.53
CA ASP A 114 18.28 -33.60 16.25
C ASP A 114 19.08 -32.37 16.73
N LYS A 115 18.77 -31.87 17.93
CA LYS A 115 19.37 -30.67 18.55
C LYS A 115 18.99 -29.32 17.95
N HIS A 116 17.94 -29.28 17.14
CA HIS A 116 17.45 -28.08 16.48
C HIS A 116 15.95 -27.89 16.76
N THR A 117 15.55 -26.64 16.97
CA THR A 117 14.13 -26.26 17.01
C THR A 117 13.66 -25.97 15.59
N VAL A 118 12.65 -26.70 15.14
CA VAL A 118 11.99 -26.49 13.84
C VAL A 118 10.67 -25.78 14.09
N MET A 119 10.55 -24.53 13.65
CA MET A 119 9.30 -23.78 13.72
C MET A 119 8.38 -24.19 12.57
N VAL A 120 7.14 -24.58 12.89
CA VAL A 120 6.17 -25.08 11.90
C VAL A 120 4.94 -24.20 11.74
N GLY A 121 4.65 -23.35 12.72
CA GLY A 121 3.51 -22.44 12.69
C GLY A 121 3.90 -21.06 13.19
N ALA A 122 3.36 -20.03 12.55
CA ALA A 122 3.50 -18.63 12.95
C ALA A 122 2.14 -17.94 12.85
N VAL A 123 1.71 -17.30 13.94
CA VAL A 123 0.46 -16.55 14.02
C VAL A 123 0.75 -15.19 14.64
N TYR A 124 0.30 -14.12 13.99
CA TYR A 124 0.32 -12.78 14.56
C TYR A 124 -0.96 -12.56 15.36
N VAL A 125 -0.84 -12.33 16.67
CA VAL A 125 -1.98 -11.90 17.50
C VAL A 125 -2.02 -10.39 17.47
N ASN A 126 -3.14 -9.83 17.01
CA ASN A 126 -3.40 -8.41 17.02
C ASN A 126 -4.50 -8.11 18.05
N VAL A 127 -4.15 -7.34 19.06
CA VAL A 127 -5.10 -6.91 20.09
C VAL A 127 -5.61 -5.55 19.66
N GLN A 128 -6.91 -5.46 19.36
CA GLN A 128 -7.48 -4.20 18.89
C GLN A 128 -7.28 -3.13 19.94
N GLY A 129 -6.55 -2.08 19.58
CA GLY A 129 -6.44 -0.91 20.43
C GLY A 129 -7.83 -0.32 20.60
N ASN A 130 -8.17 0.11 21.82
CA ASN A 130 -9.10 1.22 21.93
C ASN A 130 -8.34 2.40 21.31
N ASP A 131 -8.71 2.80 20.09
CA ASP A 131 -8.16 3.99 19.45
C ASP A 131 -8.56 5.25 20.24
N GLU A 132 -7.99 5.46 21.42
CA GLU A 132 -7.63 6.81 21.80
C GLU A 132 -6.48 7.20 20.89
N TYR A 133 -6.79 8.05 19.90
CA TYR A 133 -5.84 8.70 19.01
C TYR A 133 -4.76 9.45 19.82
N VAL A 134 -3.77 8.73 20.34
CA VAL A 134 -2.53 9.32 20.83
C VAL A 134 -1.59 9.34 19.63
N GLY A 135 -1.53 10.52 19.02
CA GLY A 135 -0.97 10.74 17.69
C GLY A 135 0.46 10.25 17.53
N GLU A 136 0.62 9.09 16.92
CA GLU A 136 1.74 8.83 16.03
C GLU A 136 1.22 8.86 14.61
N VAL A 137 1.61 9.90 13.88
CA VAL A 137 1.23 10.08 12.47
C VAL A 137 1.78 8.87 11.71
N ASP A 138 0.89 7.98 11.24
CA ASP A 138 1.23 6.78 10.46
C ASP A 138 2.29 7.09 9.39
N LEU A 139 3.20 6.15 9.14
CA LEU A 139 4.25 6.32 8.14
C LEU A 139 3.65 6.68 6.77
N LYS A 140 2.47 6.13 6.42
CA LYS A 140 1.75 6.53 5.21
C LYS A 140 1.34 7.99 5.25
N THR A 141 0.80 8.44 6.38
CA THR A 141 0.40 9.84 6.58
C THR A 141 1.61 10.79 6.55
N LYS A 142 2.75 10.42 7.14
CA LYS A 142 4.02 11.16 7.03
C LYS A 142 4.48 11.27 5.56
N VAL A 143 4.42 10.17 4.81
CA VAL A 143 4.74 10.15 3.37
C VAL A 143 3.81 11.08 2.58
N VAL A 144 2.50 11.05 2.85
CA VAL A 144 1.52 11.94 2.20
C VAL A 144 1.82 13.41 2.50
N ILE A 145 2.15 13.77 3.75
CA ILE A 145 2.51 15.15 4.13
C ILE A 145 3.76 15.62 3.38
N VAL A 146 4.80 14.78 3.30
CA VAL A 146 6.05 15.09 2.58
C VAL A 146 5.80 15.26 1.08
N LEU A 147 4.99 14.38 0.48
CA LEU A 147 4.63 14.48 -0.94
C LEU A 147 3.82 15.76 -1.23
N ALA A 148 2.85 16.09 -0.38
CA ALA A 148 2.06 17.31 -0.52
C ALA A 148 2.92 18.58 -0.43
N ALA A 149 3.89 18.61 0.49
CA ALA A 149 4.84 19.72 0.60
C ALA A 149 5.72 19.86 -0.65
N ARG A 150 6.23 18.73 -1.19
CA ARG A 150 7.01 18.71 -2.45
C ARG A 150 6.19 19.25 -3.62
N ILE A 151 4.93 18.84 -3.77
CA ILE A 151 4.05 19.29 -4.86
C ILE A 151 3.81 20.80 -4.77
N LYS A 152 3.52 21.33 -3.56
CA LYS A 152 3.33 22.77 -3.36
C LYS A 152 4.57 23.60 -3.70
N ASN A 153 5.77 23.09 -3.36
CA ASN A 153 7.03 23.75 -3.73
C ASN A 153 7.21 23.76 -5.26
N LEU A 154 6.99 22.63 -5.93
CA LEU A 154 7.09 22.55 -7.40
C LEU A 154 6.10 23.47 -8.11
N GLN A 155 4.86 23.55 -7.63
CA GLN A 155 3.85 24.47 -8.19
C GLN A 155 4.26 25.94 -8.02
N ARG A 156 4.90 26.28 -6.90
CA ARG A 156 5.44 27.64 -6.66
C ARG A 156 6.56 27.97 -7.63
N ASP A 157 7.52 27.06 -7.80
CA ASP A 157 8.66 27.26 -8.71
C ASP A 157 8.21 27.42 -10.17
N VAL A 158 7.18 26.68 -10.58
CA VAL A 158 6.57 26.81 -11.91
C VAL A 158 5.85 28.15 -12.06
N ASN A 159 5.09 28.58 -11.05
CA ASN A 159 4.37 29.85 -11.07
C ASN A 159 5.31 31.06 -11.08
N GLU A 160 6.44 30.99 -10.36
CA GLU A 160 7.47 32.03 -10.34
C GLU A 160 8.19 32.14 -11.69
N LYS A 161 8.50 31.00 -12.32
CA LYS A 161 9.05 30.96 -13.69
C LYS A 161 8.08 31.54 -14.71
N LEU A 162 6.80 31.19 -14.64
CA LEU A 162 5.78 31.71 -15.56
C LEU A 162 5.62 33.23 -15.42
N ASN A 163 5.64 33.76 -14.20
CA ASN A 163 5.55 35.21 -13.96
C ASN A 163 6.81 35.96 -14.40
N THR A 164 7.98 35.32 -14.31
CA THR A 164 9.26 35.89 -14.78
C THR A 164 9.36 35.90 -16.31
N GLU A 165 8.81 34.90 -17.00
CA GLU A 165 8.69 34.92 -18.47
C GLU A 165 7.65 35.93 -18.96
N ARG A 166 6.53 36.05 -18.23
CA ARG A 166 5.50 37.05 -18.55
C ARG A 166 5.99 38.49 -18.40
N SER A 167 6.86 38.77 -17.43
CA SER A 167 7.42 40.13 -17.24
C SER A 167 8.47 40.48 -18.30
N LYS A 168 9.23 39.51 -18.81
CA LYS A 168 10.19 39.72 -19.92
C LYS A 168 9.50 40.01 -21.25
N ASN A 169 8.30 39.49 -21.47
CA ASN A 169 7.53 39.73 -22.70
C ASN A 169 6.77 41.08 -22.73
N VAL A 170 6.87 41.90 -21.67
CA VAL A 170 6.19 43.21 -21.59
C VAL A 170 7.18 44.39 -21.72
N GLY A 171 8.49 44.13 -21.81
CA GLY A 171 9.53 45.16 -21.91
C GLY A 171 10.45 44.98 -23.11
N SER A 172 9.95 45.18 -24.34
CA SER A 172 10.79 45.37 -25.52
C SER A 172 10.01 46.00 -26.70
N ASP A 173 9.34 47.12 -26.47
CA ASP A 173 8.99 48.05 -27.55
C ASP A 173 10.08 49.11 -27.61
N ASP A 174 11.01 48.97 -28.56
CA ASP A 174 11.68 50.04 -29.31
C ASP A 174 12.90 49.48 -30.05
N LEU A 175 12.77 49.26 -31.37
CA LEU A 175 13.85 49.39 -32.35
C LEU A 175 13.28 49.32 -33.78
N ASN A 176 13.12 50.50 -34.38
CA ASN A 176 12.83 50.74 -35.79
C ASN A 176 14.11 50.51 -36.63
N CYS A 177 14.00 49.86 -37.80
CA CYS A 177 14.88 50.13 -38.94
C CYS A 177 14.31 49.60 -40.28
N ALA A 178 14.14 50.56 -41.22
CA ALA A 178 14.32 50.48 -42.67
C ALA A 178 13.27 49.78 -43.56
N GLU A 179 12.24 50.56 -43.90
CA GLU A 179 11.87 50.97 -45.27
C GLU A 179 12.34 50.12 -46.48
N LEU A 180 11.38 49.49 -47.16
CA LEU A 180 11.46 49.19 -48.60
C LEU A 180 10.20 49.73 -49.28
N ARG A 181 10.32 50.92 -49.87
CA ARG A 181 9.33 51.46 -50.80
C ARG A 181 9.49 50.76 -52.14
N PHE A 182 8.48 49.98 -52.53
CA PHE A 182 8.22 49.73 -53.94
C PHE A 182 6.84 50.31 -54.31
N LEU A 183 6.87 51.52 -54.87
CA LEU A 183 5.79 52.03 -55.71
C LEU A 183 5.72 51.16 -56.96
N HIS A 184 4.54 50.63 -57.33
CA HIS A 184 3.76 51.17 -58.45
C HIS A 184 2.43 50.39 -58.71
N LYS A 185 1.40 51.18 -59.07
CA LYS A 185 0.24 50.92 -59.96
C LYS A 185 -1.02 50.23 -59.38
N THR A 186 -1.97 51.10 -59.05
CA THR A 186 -3.43 50.93 -59.10
C THR A 186 -3.96 50.27 -60.38
N ILE A 187 -4.92 49.36 -60.25
CA ILE A 187 -6.06 49.21 -61.18
C ILE A 187 -7.36 49.09 -60.37
N ARG A 188 -8.37 49.81 -60.85
CA ARG A 188 -9.65 50.18 -60.24
C ARG A 188 -10.77 49.29 -60.82
N SER A 189 -11.82 49.07 -60.03
CA SER A 189 -13.17 48.54 -60.45
C SER A 189 -13.21 47.03 -60.76
N ARG A 190 -14.29 46.26 -60.59
CA ARG A 190 -15.74 46.52 -60.57
C ARG A 190 -16.46 45.22 -60.13
N ARG A 191 -17.60 45.32 -59.46
CA ARG A 191 -18.60 44.22 -59.35
C ARG A 191 -19.39 44.15 -60.67
N PRO A 192 -19.79 42.95 -61.15
CA PRO A 192 -21.23 42.73 -61.37
C PRO A 192 -21.71 41.28 -61.10
N THR A 193 -23.05 41.19 -61.03
CA THR A 193 -23.92 40.06 -60.67
C THR A 193 -24.43 39.29 -61.90
N SER A 194 -24.85 38.04 -61.68
CA SER A 194 -25.95 37.30 -62.34
C SER A 194 -25.59 36.25 -63.40
N GLU A 195 -25.88 34.99 -63.06
CA GLU A 195 -26.42 34.00 -63.99
C GLU A 195 -27.61 33.29 -63.31
N ARG A 196 -28.76 33.29 -63.98
CA ARG A 196 -29.97 32.57 -63.58
C ARG A 196 -30.68 32.14 -64.87
N GLN A 197 -30.96 30.85 -65.01
CA GLN A 197 -32.06 30.26 -65.78
C GLN A 197 -32.07 28.74 -65.46
N LEU A 198 -33.16 27.97 -65.48
CA LEU A 198 -34.61 28.10 -65.27
C LEU A 198 -35.17 26.70 -65.62
N GLU A 199 -35.97 26.07 -64.76
CA GLU A 199 -37.07 25.12 -65.09
C GLU A 199 -37.75 24.71 -63.75
N THR A 200 -38.88 25.29 -63.28
CA THR A 200 -40.33 25.04 -63.56
C THR A 200 -40.74 23.55 -63.52
N HIS A 201 -41.61 23.08 -62.62
CA HIS A 201 -43.05 23.40 -62.52
C HIS A 201 -43.68 23.11 -61.14
N VAL A 202 -44.76 23.86 -60.85
CA VAL A 202 -45.68 23.79 -59.70
C VAL A 202 -47.03 23.23 -60.16
N VAL A 203 -47.71 22.39 -59.35
CA VAL A 203 -49.19 22.34 -59.23
C VAL A 203 -49.60 21.86 -57.81
N TYR A 204 -50.58 22.54 -57.21
CA TYR A 204 -51.23 22.31 -55.90
C TYR A 204 -52.42 21.33 -55.97
N ALA A 205 -52.76 20.69 -54.84
CA ALA A 205 -54.15 20.38 -54.40
C ALA A 205 -54.11 19.95 -52.91
N ALA A 206 -54.65 20.72 -51.95
CA ALA A 206 -56.04 20.84 -51.49
C ALA A 206 -56.45 19.79 -50.43
N SER A 207 -56.75 20.29 -49.24
CA SER A 207 -57.24 19.62 -48.04
C SER A 207 -58.75 19.30 -48.11
N ARG A 208 -59.17 18.24 -47.40
CA ARG A 208 -60.52 18.10 -46.86
C ARG A 208 -60.43 17.57 -45.43
#